data_AF-A0A2L2NTU2-F1
#
_entry.id   AF-A0A2L2NTU2-F1
#
_cell.length_a   1.000
_cell.length_b   1.000
_cell.length_c   1.000
_cell.angle_alpha   90.00
_cell.angle_beta   90.00
_cell.angle_gamma   90.00
#
_symmetry.space_group_name_H-M   'P 1'
#
loop_
_entity.id
_entity.type
_entity.pdbx_description
1 polymer ?
#
loop_
_entity_poly.entity_id
_entity_poly.type
_entity_poly.pdbx_seq_one_letter_code
_entity_poly.pdbx_strand_id
1 'polypeptide(L)'
;METEQQQRESIDASLSQTTLALEGTDTANLPKLPPAPEPESQWQQISRQISQFLEQLPQYLSDFFQDYKQPLITVGLILTAIVTARLVLALLAAINDIPLLSPLFELVGISYTSWFIFRYLLKASTRQQLADEIQLLKSQFVGE
;
A
#
# COMPACT_ATOMS: atom_id res chain seq x y z
N MET A 1 -16.16 34.65 72.62
CA MET A 1 -16.45 33.58 71.64
C MET A 1 -15.13 33.22 70.94
N GLU A 2 -14.00 33.08 71.65
CA GLU A 2 -13.53 31.91 72.42
C GLU A 2 -14.47 30.71 72.54
N THR A 3 -13.85 29.53 72.39
CA THR A 3 -14.29 28.11 72.36
C THR A 3 -14.10 27.52 70.95
N GLU A 4 -13.23 26.56 70.67
CA GLU A 4 -12.50 25.64 71.53
C GLU A 4 -11.21 25.16 70.83
N GLN A 5 -10.10 25.29 71.55
CA GLN A 5 -8.92 24.46 71.37
C GLN A 5 -9.24 23.00 71.75
N GLN A 6 -8.21 22.18 71.64
CA GLN A 6 -7.97 20.99 72.44
C GLN A 6 -8.44 19.65 71.86
N GLN A 7 -7.41 18.87 71.55
CA GLN A 7 -7.20 17.63 72.30
C GLN A 7 -8.02 16.43 71.82
N ARG A 8 -7.44 15.74 70.84
CA ARG A 8 -7.46 14.26 70.88
C ARG A 8 -6.11 13.77 71.37
N GLU A 9 -5.82 14.13 72.62
CA GLU A 9 -4.84 13.42 73.45
C GLU A 9 -5.60 12.29 74.16
N SER A 10 -5.07 11.07 74.02
CA SER A 10 -5.17 9.93 74.92
C SER A 10 -6.45 9.69 75.73
N ILE A 11 -7.19 8.63 75.38
CA ILE A 11 -7.81 7.68 76.32
C ILE A 11 -7.77 6.32 75.60
N ASP A 12 -6.67 5.57 75.67
CA ASP A 12 -6.38 4.51 76.67
C ASP A 12 -7.60 3.66 77.08
N ALA A 13 -7.61 2.39 76.67
CA ALA A 13 -7.70 1.25 77.60
C ALA A 13 -7.91 -0.08 76.85
N SER A 14 -6.95 -0.98 77.06
CA SER A 14 -7.14 -2.44 77.18
C SER A 14 -7.52 -3.24 75.93
N LEU A 15 -6.49 -3.71 75.22
CA LEU A 15 -6.55 -5.03 74.57
C LEU A 15 -5.38 -5.87 75.10
N SER A 16 -5.47 -6.21 76.39
CA SER A 16 -4.74 -7.36 76.94
C SER A 16 -5.18 -8.62 76.19
N GLN A 17 -4.24 -9.18 75.44
CA GLN A 17 -4.01 -10.62 75.22
C GLN A 17 -5.22 -11.54 75.43
N THR A 18 -5.72 -12.12 74.35
CA THR A 18 -6.29 -13.48 74.39
C THR A 18 -5.84 -14.22 73.14
N THR A 19 -4.72 -14.91 73.28
CA THR A 19 -4.37 -16.09 72.49
C THR A 19 -5.43 -17.17 72.67
N LEU A 20 -6.21 -17.47 71.63
CA LEU A 20 -6.86 -18.78 71.47
C LEU A 20 -6.89 -19.15 69.98
N ALA A 21 -6.36 -20.32 69.70
CA ALA A 21 -6.19 -20.90 68.38
C ALA A 21 -7.54 -21.16 67.68
N LEU A 22 -7.61 -20.85 66.38
CA LEU A 22 -8.52 -21.47 65.42
C LEU A 22 -7.70 -22.10 64.31
N GLU A 23 -7.35 -23.35 64.61
CA GLU A 23 -7.27 -24.52 63.75
C GLU A 23 -7.74 -24.34 62.28
N GLY A 24 -6.81 -24.59 61.35
CA GLY A 24 -7.03 -25.27 60.07
C GLY A 24 -8.10 -24.74 59.12
N THR A 25 -7.72 -23.83 58.22
CA THR A 25 -8.23 -23.89 56.83
C THR A 25 -7.04 -23.98 55.89
N ASP A 26 -6.75 -25.22 55.49
CA ASP A 26 -5.80 -25.59 54.45
C ASP A 26 -6.01 -24.76 53.18
N THR A 27 -5.19 -23.72 53.02
CA THR A 27 -4.99 -23.02 51.75
C THR A 27 -4.15 -23.85 50.77
N ALA A 28 -3.80 -25.08 51.14
CA ALA A 28 -2.97 -26.00 50.36
C ALA A 28 -3.62 -26.48 49.05
N ASN A 29 -4.93 -26.28 48.86
CA ASN A 29 -5.67 -26.77 47.69
C ASN A 29 -6.46 -25.68 46.93
N LEU A 30 -5.98 -24.43 46.91
CA LEU A 30 -6.46 -23.50 45.90
C LEU A 30 -5.93 -23.93 44.53
N PRO A 31 -6.76 -24.04 43.48
CA PRO A 31 -6.29 -24.20 42.11
C PRO A 31 -5.39 -23.02 41.78
N LYS A 32 -4.08 -23.24 41.83
CA LYS A 32 -3.08 -22.25 41.43
C LYS A 32 -3.35 -21.96 39.95
N LEU A 33 -3.58 -20.68 39.62
CA LEU A 33 -3.69 -20.26 38.22
C LEU A 33 -2.52 -20.86 37.43
N PRO A 34 -2.76 -21.45 36.24
CA PRO A 34 -1.68 -21.96 35.42
C PRO A 34 -0.63 -20.86 35.23
N PRO A 35 0.67 -21.18 35.26
CA PRO A 35 1.71 -20.18 35.06
C PRO A 35 1.41 -19.43 33.76
N ALA A 36 1.47 -18.09 33.83
CA ALA A 36 1.34 -17.26 32.64
C ALA A 36 2.34 -17.77 31.59
N PRO A 37 1.95 -17.92 30.31
CA PRO A 37 2.82 -18.51 29.32
C PRO A 37 4.12 -17.72 29.26
N GLU A 38 5.25 -18.41 29.40
CA GLU A 38 6.55 -17.75 29.37
C GLU A 38 6.74 -17.06 28.01
N PRO A 39 6.87 -15.72 27.98
CA PRO A 39 6.91 -14.96 26.73
C PRO A 39 8.05 -15.42 25.83
N GLU A 40 9.17 -15.87 26.40
CA GLU A 40 10.31 -16.37 25.63
C GLU A 40 9.97 -17.63 24.80
N SER A 41 9.15 -18.54 25.33
CA SER A 41 8.77 -19.77 24.61
C SER A 41 7.84 -19.49 23.41
N GLN A 42 6.93 -18.52 23.55
CA GLN A 42 5.98 -18.14 22.51
C GLN A 42 6.63 -17.27 21.43
N TRP A 43 7.51 -16.34 21.81
CA TRP A 43 8.27 -15.53 20.85
C TRP A 43 9.21 -16.36 19.98
N GLN A 44 9.79 -17.43 20.54
CA GLN A 44 10.59 -18.38 19.77
C GLN A 44 9.74 -19.20 18.79
N GLN A 45 8.50 -19.52 19.11
CA GLN A 45 7.60 -20.21 18.19
C GLN A 45 7.14 -19.28 17.07
N ILE A 46 6.77 -18.03 17.41
CA ILE A 46 6.37 -17.00 16.45
C ILE A 46 7.54 -16.70 15.50
N SER A 47 8.76 -16.56 16.01
CA SER A 47 9.93 -16.30 15.17
C SER A 47 10.25 -17.47 14.26
N ARG A 48 10.15 -18.72 14.75
CA ARG A 48 10.33 -19.92 13.90
C ARG A 48 9.27 -20.00 12.80
N GLN A 49 8.01 -19.72 13.12
CA GLN A 49 6.91 -19.73 12.15
C GLN A 49 7.10 -18.63 11.09
N ILE A 50 7.53 -17.43 11.50
CA ILE A 50 7.84 -16.34 10.58
C ILE A 50 9.05 -16.69 9.71
N SER A 51 10.13 -17.23 10.28
CA SER A 51 11.30 -17.66 9.51
C SER A 51 10.95 -18.72 8.48
N GLN A 52 10.15 -19.73 8.84
CA GLN A 52 9.71 -20.77 7.91
C GLN A 52 8.82 -20.22 6.79
N PHE A 53 7.94 -19.26 7.10
CA PHE A 53 7.14 -18.58 6.10
C PHE A 53 7.99 -17.67 5.19
N LEU A 54 8.97 -16.95 5.76
CA LEU A 54 9.89 -16.08 5.03
C LEU A 54 10.86 -16.87 4.14
N GLU A 55 11.30 -18.06 4.56
CA GLU A 55 12.10 -18.97 3.74
C GLU A 55 11.34 -19.45 2.50
N GLN A 56 10.02 -19.59 2.61
CA GLN A 56 9.15 -20.00 1.51
C GLN A 56 8.60 -18.82 0.70
N LEU A 57 8.69 -17.58 1.21
CA LEU A 57 8.19 -16.38 0.53
C LEU A 57 8.74 -16.21 -0.90
N PRO A 58 10.07 -16.35 -1.12
CA PRO A 58 10.64 -16.24 -2.47
C PRO A 58 10.05 -17.29 -3.42
N GLN A 59 9.79 -18.50 -2.93
CA GLN A 59 9.20 -19.58 -3.70
C GLN A 59 7.76 -19.24 -4.09
N TYR A 60 6.92 -18.85 -3.12
CA TYR A 60 5.52 -18.47 -3.38
C TYR A 60 5.40 -17.26 -4.30
N LEU A 61 6.25 -16.24 -4.13
CA LEU A 61 6.29 -15.08 -5.01
C LEU A 61 6.76 -15.49 -6.41
N SER A 62 7.77 -16.35 -6.51
CA SER A 62 8.25 -16.87 -7.80
C SER A 62 7.15 -17.63 -8.54
N ASP A 63 6.47 -18.56 -7.88
CA ASP A 63 5.42 -19.38 -8.48
C ASP A 63 4.23 -18.51 -8.88
N PHE A 64 3.80 -17.58 -8.01
CA PHE A 64 2.76 -16.61 -8.36
C PHE A 64 3.15 -15.74 -9.55
N PHE A 65 4.35 -15.15 -9.55
CA PHE A 65 4.77 -14.34 -10.69
C PHE A 65 4.88 -15.18 -11.96
N GLN A 66 5.30 -16.45 -11.89
CA GLN A 66 5.42 -17.35 -13.03
C GLN A 66 4.07 -17.81 -13.59
N ASP A 67 3.15 -18.26 -12.73
CA ASP A 67 1.82 -18.74 -13.11
C ASP A 67 0.92 -17.58 -13.57
N TYR A 68 1.11 -16.39 -13.01
CA TYR A 68 0.30 -15.21 -13.32
C TYR A 68 1.01 -14.19 -14.22
N LYS A 69 2.13 -14.51 -14.88
CA LYS A 69 2.86 -13.56 -15.78
C LYS A 69 1.92 -12.88 -16.77
N GLN A 70 1.12 -13.67 -17.47
CA GLN A 70 0.25 -13.17 -18.52
C GLN A 70 -0.84 -12.23 -17.99
N PRO A 71 -1.66 -12.61 -17.00
CA PRO A 71 -2.65 -11.68 -16.44
C PRO A 71 -2.01 -10.49 -15.71
N LEU A 72 -0.86 -10.65 -15.05
CA LEU A 72 -0.13 -9.54 -14.43
C LEU A 72 0.34 -8.51 -15.47
N ILE A 73 0.86 -8.96 -16.61
CA ILE A 73 1.24 -8.08 -17.70
C ILE A 73 -0.01 -7.38 -18.25
N THR A 74 -1.13 -8.09 -18.45
CA THR A 74 -2.37 -7.47 -18.94
C THR A 74 -2.91 -6.41 -17.97
N VAL A 75 -3.02 -6.74 -16.68
CA VAL A 75 -3.47 -5.79 -15.66
C VAL A 75 -2.48 -4.63 -15.55
N GLY A 76 -1.18 -4.91 -15.58
CA GLY A 76 -0.13 -3.91 -15.62
C GLY A 76 -0.28 -2.97 -16.80
N LEU A 77 -0.51 -3.49 -18.01
CA LEU A 77 -0.72 -2.71 -19.22
C LEU A 77 -1.98 -1.85 -19.11
N ILE A 78 -3.09 -2.40 -18.58
CA ILE A 78 -4.32 -1.63 -18.35
C ILE A 78 -4.07 -0.48 -17.36
N LEU A 79 -3.41 -0.77 -16.23
CA LEU A 79 -3.07 0.26 -15.24
C LEU A 79 -2.14 1.32 -15.83
N THR A 80 -1.10 0.91 -16.55
CA THR A 80 -0.20 1.82 -17.26
C THR A 80 -0.97 2.67 -18.26
N ALA A 81 -1.85 2.08 -19.08
CA ALA A 81 -2.67 2.82 -20.03
C ALA A 81 -3.57 3.85 -19.34
N ILE A 82 -4.17 3.51 -18.20
CA ILE A 82 -4.98 4.45 -17.41
C ILE A 82 -4.11 5.61 -16.89
N VAL A 83 -2.94 5.32 -16.33
CA VAL A 83 -2.01 6.34 -15.82
C VAL A 83 -1.51 7.23 -16.96
N THR A 84 -1.12 6.65 -18.09
CA THR A 84 -0.72 7.40 -19.27
C THR A 84 -1.86 8.28 -19.79
N ALA A 85 -3.09 7.77 -19.86
CA ALA A 85 -4.24 8.55 -20.26
C ALA A 85 -4.48 9.73 -19.31
N ARG A 86 -4.39 9.51 -17.99
CA ARG A 86 -4.49 10.58 -16.98
C ARG A 86 -3.39 11.63 -17.16
N LEU A 87 -2.16 11.20 -17.44
CA LEU A 87 -1.05 12.10 -17.67
C LEU A 87 -1.27 12.95 -18.93
N VAL A 88 -1.73 12.35 -20.03
CA VAL A 88 -2.06 13.07 -21.26
C VAL A 88 -3.17 14.09 -21.00
N LEU A 89 -4.23 13.71 -20.29
CA LEU A 89 -5.32 14.62 -19.92
C LEU A 89 -4.83 15.76 -19.03
N ALA A 90 -3.96 15.48 -18.05
CA ALA A 90 -3.38 16.50 -17.18
C ALA A 90 -2.47 17.46 -17.95
N LEU A 91 -1.67 16.94 -18.88
CA LEU A 91 -0.85 17.77 -19.77
C LEU A 91 -1.74 18.66 -20.65
N LEU A 92 -2.81 18.10 -21.22
CA LEU A 92 -3.75 18.86 -22.05
C LEU A 92 -4.44 19.97 -21.25
N ALA A 93 -4.82 19.69 -19.99
CA ALA A 93 -5.35 20.70 -19.08
C ALA A 93 -4.33 21.81 -18.80
N ALA A 94 -3.08 21.45 -18.47
CA ALA A 94 -2.01 22.43 -18.21
C ALA A 94 -1.67 23.29 -19.43
N ILE A 95 -1.71 22.72 -20.63
CA ILE A 95 -1.54 23.45 -21.89
C ILE A 95 -2.69 24.44 -22.08
N ASN A 96 -3.92 24.03 -21.79
CA ASN A 96 -5.11 24.86 -21.95
C ASN A 96 -5.17 26.01 -20.92
N ASP A 97 -4.57 25.84 -19.75
CA ASP A 97 -4.42 26.89 -18.75
C ASP A 97 -3.43 28.00 -19.17
N ILE A 98 -2.56 27.73 -20.15
CA ILE A 98 -1.64 28.72 -20.72
C ILE A 98 -2.29 29.34 -21.97
N PRO A 99 -2.73 30.62 -21.92
CA PRO A 99 -3.61 31.22 -22.92
C PRO A 99 -3.02 31.29 -24.34
N LEU A 100 -1.69 31.20 -24.48
CA LEU A 100 -1.03 31.22 -25.79
C LEU A 100 -0.69 29.82 -26.33
N LEU A 101 -0.52 28.80 -25.48
CA LEU A 101 -0.06 27.48 -25.96
C LEU A 101 -1.16 26.72 -26.67
N SER A 102 -2.39 26.75 -26.12
CA SER A 102 -3.56 26.11 -26.72
C SER A 102 -3.80 26.55 -28.18
N PRO A 103 -3.95 27.86 -28.50
CA PRO A 103 -4.14 28.31 -29.88
C PRO A 103 -2.91 28.09 -30.77
N LEU A 104 -1.68 28.11 -30.22
CA LEU A 104 -0.47 27.80 -30.99
C LEU A 104 -0.44 26.34 -31.43
N PHE A 105 -0.77 25.39 -30.56
CA PHE A 105 -0.84 23.98 -30.93
C PHE A 105 -1.97 23.70 -31.92
N GLU A 106 -3.10 24.39 -31.81
CA GLU A 106 -4.16 24.32 -32.81
C GLU A 106 -3.66 24.79 -34.19
N LEU A 107 -2.99 25.94 -34.25
CA LEU A 107 -2.42 26.47 -35.49
C LEU A 107 -1.36 25.52 -36.08
N VAL A 108 -0.47 24.98 -35.24
CA VAL A 108 0.55 24.00 -35.65
C VAL A 108 -0.12 22.74 -36.20
N GLY A 109 -1.15 22.23 -35.52
CA GLY A 109 -1.92 21.09 -35.95
C GLY A 109 -2.56 21.30 -37.32
N ILE A 110 -3.31 22.40 -37.50
CA ILE A 110 -3.96 22.75 -38.77
C ILE A 110 -2.91 22.92 -39.88
N SER A 111 -1.80 23.58 -39.59
CA SER A 111 -0.72 23.81 -40.57
C SER A 111 -0.10 22.49 -41.02
N TYR A 112 0.24 21.62 -40.05
CA TYR A 112 0.87 20.34 -40.34
C TYR A 112 -0.09 19.40 -41.08
N THR A 113 -1.35 19.31 -40.64
CA THR A 113 -2.38 18.52 -41.32
C THR A 113 -2.62 19.01 -42.75
N SER A 114 -2.73 20.32 -42.95
CA SER A 114 -2.91 20.91 -44.29
C SER A 114 -1.72 20.61 -45.21
N TRP A 115 -0.50 20.77 -44.69
CA TRP A 115 0.73 20.44 -45.42
C TRP A 115 0.81 18.94 -45.75
N PHE A 116 0.49 18.07 -44.79
CA PHE A 116 0.50 16.63 -44.97
C PHE A 116 -0.50 16.18 -46.04
N ILE A 117 -1.73 16.70 -46.01
CA ILE A 117 -2.75 16.42 -47.02
C ILE A 117 -2.24 16.83 -48.42
N PHE A 118 -1.77 18.06 -48.54
CA PHE A 118 -1.29 18.60 -49.80
C PHE A 118 -0.09 17.79 -50.35
N ARG A 119 0.83 17.40 -49.48
CA ARG A 119 2.09 16.75 -49.84
C ARG A 119 1.95 15.26 -50.13
N TYR A 120 1.08 14.55 -49.40
CA TYR A 120 1.04 13.08 -49.44
C TYR A 120 -0.27 12.52 -49.98
N LEU A 121 -1.43 13.17 -49.74
CA LEU A 121 -2.72 12.60 -50.09
C LEU A 121 -3.24 12.98 -51.49
N LEU A 122 -2.90 14.16 -52.03
CA LEU A 122 -3.48 14.64 -53.29
C LEU A 122 -3.02 13.85 -54.52
N LYS A 123 -1.73 13.50 -54.61
CA LYS A 123 -1.16 12.83 -55.80
C LYS A 123 -1.11 11.32 -55.61
N ALA A 124 -1.40 10.57 -56.68
CA ALA A 124 -1.37 9.11 -56.65
C ALA A 124 0.03 8.57 -56.32
N SER A 125 1.07 9.17 -56.91
CA SER A 125 2.46 8.79 -56.66
C SER A 125 2.89 9.01 -55.20
N THR A 126 2.43 10.10 -54.57
CA THR A 126 2.78 10.38 -53.16
C THR A 126 2.00 9.50 -52.18
N ARG A 127 0.78 9.07 -52.53
CA ARG A 127 0.05 8.07 -51.76
C ARG A 127 0.70 6.70 -51.81
N GLN A 128 1.17 6.28 -52.99
CA GLN A 128 1.91 5.02 -53.16
C GLN A 128 3.19 5.02 -52.32
N GLN A 129 3.98 6.10 -52.44
CA GLN A 129 5.19 6.26 -51.62
C GLN A 129 4.89 6.20 -50.11
N LEU A 130 3.85 6.88 -49.64
CA LEU A 130 3.46 6.84 -48.23
C LEU A 130 3.05 5.42 -47.78
N ALA A 131 2.33 4.68 -48.63
CA ALA A 131 1.92 3.31 -48.33
C ALA A 131 3.15 2.38 -48.22
N ASP A 132 4.11 2.50 -49.12
CA ASP A 132 5.35 1.73 -49.10
C ASP A 132 6.19 2.05 -47.85
N GLU A 133 6.30 3.33 -47.48
CA GLU A 133 6.98 3.78 -46.26
C GLU A 133 6.31 3.24 -44.99
N ILE A 134 4.97 3.26 -44.93
CA ILE A 134 4.21 2.68 -43.80
C ILE A 134 4.42 1.16 -43.74
N GLN A 135 4.42 0.48 -44.88
CA GLN A 135 4.63 -0.97 -44.93
C GLN A 135 6.04 -1.35 -44.44
N LEU A 136 7.05 -0.60 -44.85
CA LEU A 136 8.43 -0.77 -44.39
C LEU A 136 8.57 -0.51 -42.88
N LEU A 137 7.86 0.50 -42.35
CA LEU A 137 7.85 0.77 -40.92
C LEU A 137 7.16 -0.36 -40.14
N LYS A 138 5.99 -0.82 -40.62
CA LYS A 138 5.26 -1.94 -40.03
C LYS A 138 6.14 -3.20 -39.97
N SER A 139 6.82 -3.53 -41.07
CA SER A 139 7.67 -4.73 -41.11
C SER A 139 8.84 -4.66 -40.11
N GLN A 140 9.35 -3.47 -39.81
CA GLN A 140 10.44 -3.30 -38.85
C GLN A 140 10.01 -3.52 -37.39
N PHE A 141 8.77 -3.16 -37.03
CA PHE A 141 8.30 -3.27 -35.65
C PHE A 141 7.53 -4.55 -35.36
N VAL A 142 6.74 -5.02 -36.32
CA VAL A 142 5.80 -6.13 -36.10
C VAL A 142 6.38 -7.46 -36.61
N GLY A 143 7.24 -7.42 -37.65
CA GLY A 143 7.61 -8.61 -38.39
C GLY A 143 6.38 -9.19 -39.11
N GLU A 144 6.28 -8.94 -40.42
CA GLU A 144 5.13 -9.27 -41.31
C GLU A 144 3.91 -8.31 -41.26
#